data_AF-Q599T8-F1
#
_entry.id   AF-Q599T8-F1
#
_cell.length_a   1.000
_cell.length_b   1.000
_cell.length_c   1.000
_cell.angle_alpha   90.00
_cell.angle_beta   90.00
_cell.angle_gamma   90.00
#
_symmetry.space_group_name_H-M   'P 1'
#
loop_
_entity.id
_entity.type
_entity.pdbx_description
1 polymer ?
#
loop_
_entity_poly.entity_id
_entity_poly.type
_entity_poly.pdbx_seq_one_letter_code
_entity_poly.pdbx_strand_id
1 'polypeptide(L)'
;MASSSYALRTIPSSFVKPTAFATTPRSFLTPSSAFTPFTSSKNLKMNAAFSKSCFSSVPMKSFTCKSQVNEYADTEKVQEMHVYELNERDRGSPAYLRLSNKSVNSLGDLVPFSNKLYTGDLQKRIGITTGICILIEHKAEKKGDRYEAIYSFHFGDYGHLAVQGPYLTYPEDTYLAVTGGSGIFEGVKGQVKLHQIVFPFKIFYTFYLRGIKDLPQELLGKHVEPSPAVEASPAAKALEPHAVIAGFTY
;
A
#
# COMPACT_ATOMS: atom_id res chain seq x y z
N MET A 1 -38.65 -53.89 -7.00
CA MET A 1 -38.58 -54.46 -5.64
C MET A 1 -37.13 -54.83 -5.35
N ALA A 2 -36.41 -53.98 -4.64
CA ALA A 2 -35.21 -54.25 -3.81
C ALA A 2 -34.60 -52.88 -3.49
N SER A 3 -35.08 -52.28 -2.40
CA SER A 3 -34.58 -51.04 -1.83
C SER A 3 -33.35 -51.37 -0.98
N SER A 4 -32.22 -50.70 -1.24
CA SER A 4 -31.00 -50.83 -0.42
C SER A 4 -30.89 -49.59 0.47
N SER A 5 -31.32 -49.75 1.72
CA SER A 5 -31.22 -48.77 2.78
C SER A 5 -29.88 -48.92 3.51
N TYR A 6 -28.95 -48.00 3.25
CA TYR A 6 -27.76 -47.84 4.09
C TYR A 6 -28.10 -46.99 5.31
N ALA A 7 -28.14 -47.63 6.48
CA ALA A 7 -28.30 -46.99 7.77
C ALA A 7 -26.95 -46.45 8.28
N LEU A 8 -26.84 -45.13 8.42
CA LEU A 8 -25.72 -44.47 9.10
C LEU A 8 -25.87 -44.63 10.62
N ARG A 9 -24.88 -45.29 11.23
CA ARG A 9 -24.75 -45.36 12.70
C ARG A 9 -24.25 -44.03 13.24
N THR A 10 -25.08 -43.36 14.02
CA THR A 10 -24.75 -42.19 14.84
C THR A 10 -24.01 -42.62 16.11
N ILE A 11 -22.82 -42.06 16.33
CA ILE A 11 -22.03 -42.21 17.56
C ILE A 11 -22.45 -41.07 18.51
N PRO A 12 -22.77 -41.34 19.79
CA PRO A 12 -23.11 -40.29 20.74
C PRO A 12 -21.86 -39.55 21.22
N SER A 13 -21.83 -38.24 21.05
CA SER A 13 -20.86 -37.36 21.69
C SER A 13 -21.30 -37.07 23.13
N SER A 14 -20.48 -37.49 24.08
CA SER A 14 -20.65 -37.16 25.50
C SER A 14 -20.29 -35.69 25.74
N PHE A 15 -21.28 -34.92 26.19
CA PHE A 15 -21.11 -33.56 26.69
C PHE A 15 -20.37 -33.59 28.04
N VAL A 16 -19.17 -33.00 28.09
CA VAL A 16 -18.48 -32.68 29.34
C VAL A 16 -18.73 -31.20 29.63
N LYS A 17 -19.44 -30.93 30.73
CA LYS A 17 -19.63 -29.58 31.30
C LYS A 17 -18.29 -29.05 31.83
N PRO A 18 -17.88 -27.81 31.53
CA PRO A 18 -16.81 -27.16 32.26
C PRO A 18 -17.36 -26.69 33.63
N THR A 19 -16.78 -27.22 34.70
CA THR A 19 -16.98 -26.72 36.07
C THR A 19 -16.28 -25.38 36.24
N ALA A 20 -17.02 -24.40 36.77
CA ALA A 20 -16.51 -23.10 37.13
C ALA A 20 -15.55 -23.20 38.32
N PHE A 21 -14.28 -22.85 38.11
CA PHE A 21 -13.36 -22.54 39.20
C PHE A 21 -13.37 -21.03 39.43
N ALA A 22 -14.11 -20.62 40.45
CA ALA A 22 -14.01 -19.28 41.01
C ALA A 22 -12.61 -19.10 41.61
N THR A 23 -11.78 -18.29 40.95
CA THR A 23 -10.52 -17.78 41.53
C THR A 23 -10.69 -16.29 41.78
N THR A 24 -10.55 -15.93 43.05
CA THR A 24 -10.57 -14.56 43.55
C THR A 24 -9.43 -13.74 42.94
N PRO A 25 -9.63 -12.47 42.57
CA PRO A 25 -8.55 -11.65 42.05
C PRO A 25 -7.62 -11.21 43.19
N ARG A 26 -6.37 -11.68 43.17
CA ARG A 26 -5.28 -11.09 43.96
C ARG A 26 -4.88 -9.76 43.32
N SER A 27 -4.91 -8.71 44.13
CA SER A 27 -4.43 -7.37 43.83
C SER A 27 -3.01 -7.37 43.27
N PHE A 28 -2.83 -6.87 42.06
CA PHE A 28 -1.51 -6.54 41.53
C PHE A 28 -1.03 -5.24 42.19
N LEU A 29 0.03 -5.38 42.98
CA LEU A 29 0.80 -4.26 43.52
C LEU A 29 1.47 -3.52 42.37
N THR A 30 1.23 -2.21 42.32
CA THR A 30 1.87 -1.25 41.43
C THR A 30 3.35 -1.09 41.82
N PRO A 31 4.31 -1.18 40.88
CA PRO A 31 5.64 -0.65 41.12
C PRO A 31 5.58 0.87 40.96
N SER A 32 5.71 1.59 42.08
CA SER A 32 5.92 3.03 42.12
C SER A 32 7.29 3.37 41.53
N SER A 33 7.32 3.92 40.32
CA SER A 33 8.52 4.60 39.82
C SER A 33 8.64 5.96 40.51
N ALA A 34 9.53 6.04 41.49
CA ALA A 34 9.94 7.30 42.08
C ALA A 34 10.67 8.15 41.03
N PHE A 35 10.01 9.19 40.53
CA PHE A 35 10.67 10.28 39.82
C PHE A 35 11.50 11.08 40.83
N THR A 36 12.82 11.04 40.70
CA THR A 36 13.72 11.97 41.39
C THR A 36 13.91 13.21 40.52
N PRO A 37 13.72 14.43 41.03
CA PRO A 37 13.96 15.65 40.27
C PRO A 37 15.47 15.92 40.21
N PHE A 38 16.04 15.85 39.01
CA PHE A 38 17.42 16.28 38.78
C PHE A 38 17.46 17.82 38.81
N THR A 39 17.92 18.36 39.93
CA THR A 39 18.34 19.75 40.04
C THR A 39 19.85 19.82 39.81
N SER A 40 20.28 20.45 38.73
CA SER A 40 21.62 21.03 38.67
C SER A 40 21.69 22.12 37.60
N SER A 41 21.52 23.34 38.07
CA SER A 41 21.86 24.58 37.40
C SER A 41 23.38 24.70 37.31
N LYS A 42 23.96 24.58 36.10
CA LYS A 42 25.27 25.16 35.80
C LYS A 42 25.31 25.67 34.35
N ASN A 43 25.46 27.01 34.24
CA ASN A 43 25.79 27.73 33.03
C ASN A 43 27.09 27.19 32.41
N LEU A 44 27.04 26.75 31.15
CA LEU A 44 28.25 26.46 30.37
C LEU A 44 28.58 27.66 29.49
N LYS A 45 29.59 28.40 29.93
CA LYS A 45 30.28 29.47 29.19
C LYS A 45 31.10 28.83 28.07
N MET A 46 30.85 29.20 26.82
CA MET A 46 31.74 28.83 25.71
C MET A 46 33.01 29.67 25.76
N ASN A 47 34.15 29.03 26.05
CA ASN A 47 35.46 29.61 25.84
C ASN A 47 36.03 29.08 24.52
N ALA A 48 36.18 29.97 23.54
CA ALA A 48 36.96 29.70 22.34
C ALA A 48 38.45 29.75 22.69
N ALA A 49 39.13 28.61 22.56
CA ALA A 49 40.59 28.57 22.55
C ALA A 49 41.03 27.63 21.42
N PHE A 50 41.63 28.21 20.39
CA PHE A 50 42.35 27.50 19.35
C PHE A 50 43.54 26.75 19.97
N SER A 51 43.63 25.43 19.77
CA SER A 51 44.86 24.68 20.00
C SER A 51 45.24 23.92 18.73
N LYS A 52 46.48 24.14 18.30
CA LYS A 52 47.10 23.60 17.10
C LYS A 52 47.52 22.15 17.32
N SER A 53 47.27 21.32 16.30
CA SER A 53 47.98 20.11 15.86
C SER A 53 48.27 18.98 16.85
N CYS A 54 47.84 17.77 16.50
CA CYS A 54 48.77 16.68 16.19
C CYS A 54 48.07 15.62 15.34
N PHE A 55 48.75 15.22 14.27
CA PHE A 55 48.30 14.29 13.25
C PHE A 55 48.25 12.85 13.78
N SER A 56 47.16 12.13 13.53
CA SER A 56 47.21 10.68 13.33
C SER A 56 46.40 10.31 12.09
N SER A 57 47.11 9.69 11.15
CA SER A 57 46.65 9.35 9.81
C SER A 57 45.77 8.11 9.84
N VAL A 58 44.46 8.30 9.66
CA VAL A 58 43.52 7.23 9.29
C VAL A 58 43.23 7.41 7.80
N PRO A 59 43.34 6.38 6.94
CA PRO A 59 43.08 6.55 5.51
C PRO A 59 41.57 6.76 5.30
N MET A 60 41.17 8.02 5.19
CA MET A 60 39.89 8.43 4.63
C MET A 60 39.87 7.97 3.16
N LYS A 61 39.21 6.85 2.89
CA LYS A 61 38.79 6.53 1.51
C LYS A 61 37.82 7.63 1.10
N SER A 62 38.31 8.59 0.33
CA SER A 62 37.48 9.57 -0.34
C SER A 62 36.55 8.82 -1.30
N PHE A 63 35.27 8.72 -0.94
CA PHE A 63 34.24 8.35 -1.88
C PHE A 63 34.03 9.54 -2.80
N THR A 64 34.68 9.50 -3.97
CA THR A 64 34.33 10.37 -5.08
C THR A 64 32.97 9.90 -5.58
N CYS A 65 31.90 10.58 -5.19
CA CYS A 65 30.63 10.51 -5.91
C CYS A 65 30.90 11.10 -7.30
N LYS A 66 31.29 10.25 -8.24
CA LYS A 66 31.23 10.58 -9.64
C LYS A 66 29.76 10.76 -9.95
N SER A 67 29.32 12.01 -9.98
CA SER A 67 28.14 12.39 -10.76
C SER A 67 28.43 11.92 -12.19
N GLN A 68 27.96 10.72 -12.52
CA GLN A 68 27.70 10.38 -13.89
C GLN A 68 26.50 11.24 -14.26
N VAL A 69 26.78 12.46 -14.75
CA VAL A 69 25.88 13.11 -15.70
C VAL A 69 25.89 12.19 -16.91
N ASN A 70 25.10 11.13 -16.85
CA ASN A 70 24.66 10.43 -18.03
C ASN A 70 23.93 11.48 -18.88
N GLU A 71 24.12 11.44 -20.19
CA GLU A 71 23.43 12.30 -21.14
C GLU A 71 21.91 12.05 -21.03
N TYR A 72 21.24 12.66 -20.07
CA TYR A 72 19.78 12.63 -19.88
C TYR A 72 19.11 13.66 -20.80
N ALA A 73 19.53 13.70 -22.06
CA ALA A 73 19.03 14.67 -23.03
C ALA A 73 17.59 14.37 -23.51
N ASP A 74 16.86 13.41 -22.90
CA ASP A 74 15.47 13.09 -23.26
C ASP A 74 14.56 12.72 -22.06
N THR A 75 14.82 13.24 -20.86
CA THR A 75 14.08 12.83 -19.64
C THR A 75 12.78 13.61 -19.34
N GLU A 76 12.36 14.54 -20.21
CA GLU A 76 11.07 15.22 -20.06
C GLU A 76 9.89 14.49 -20.73
N LYS A 77 10.17 13.49 -21.58
CA LYS A 77 9.15 12.71 -22.27
C LYS A 77 8.19 12.06 -21.27
N VAL A 78 6.90 12.35 -21.44
CA VAL A 78 5.82 11.72 -20.66
C VAL A 78 5.48 10.38 -21.29
N GLN A 79 5.51 9.32 -20.49
CA GLN A 79 5.03 8.01 -20.86
C GLN A 79 3.73 7.71 -20.11
N GLU A 80 2.70 7.32 -20.86
CA GLU A 80 1.41 6.93 -20.31
C GLU A 80 1.37 5.42 -20.06
N MET A 81 0.91 5.03 -18.87
CA MET A 81 0.69 3.63 -18.51
C MET A 81 -0.68 3.50 -17.84
N HIS A 82 -1.47 2.54 -18.30
CA HIS A 82 -2.81 2.29 -17.78
C HIS A 82 -2.85 0.99 -17.00
N VAL A 83 -3.50 1.00 -15.85
CA VAL A 83 -3.69 -0.20 -15.03
C VAL A 83 -5.08 -0.22 -14.39
N TYR A 84 -5.54 -1.43 -14.12
CA TYR A 84 -6.76 -1.69 -13.36
C TYR A 84 -6.43 -2.24 -11.99
N GLU A 85 -6.99 -1.63 -10.96
CA GLU A 85 -7.00 -2.16 -9.59
C GLU A 85 -8.37 -2.76 -9.31
N LEU A 86 -8.38 -4.07 -9.00
CA LEU A 86 -9.59 -4.83 -8.76
C LEU A 86 -9.54 -5.46 -7.36
N ASN A 87 -10.54 -5.16 -6.54
CA ASN A 87 -10.77 -5.88 -5.30
C ASN A 87 -11.66 -7.10 -5.59
N GLU A 88 -11.01 -8.26 -5.73
CA GLU A 88 -11.68 -9.55 -5.96
C GLU A 88 -12.20 -10.22 -4.68
N ARG A 89 -12.19 -9.48 -3.55
CA ARG A 89 -12.73 -9.89 -2.23
C ARG A 89 -12.10 -11.13 -1.62
N ASP A 90 -10.88 -11.47 -2.04
CA ASP A 90 -10.15 -12.67 -1.64
C ASP A 90 -8.88 -12.36 -0.82
N ARG A 91 -8.63 -11.08 -0.47
CA ARG A 91 -7.44 -10.62 0.28
C ARG A 91 -7.72 -10.15 1.71
N GLY A 92 -8.96 -10.25 2.19
CA GLY A 92 -9.36 -9.64 3.47
C GLY A 92 -9.22 -8.11 3.48
N SER A 93 -9.26 -7.48 2.31
CA SER A 93 -9.06 -6.04 2.08
C SER A 93 -10.36 -5.38 1.61
N PRO A 94 -10.64 -4.12 2.03
CA PRO A 94 -9.86 -3.34 2.98
C PRO A 94 -10.15 -3.73 4.44
N ALA A 95 -9.27 -3.33 5.37
CA ALA A 95 -9.53 -3.39 6.80
C ALA A 95 -9.94 -1.99 7.30
N TYR A 96 -11.19 -1.80 7.72
CA TYR A 96 -11.63 -0.52 8.25
C TYR A 96 -11.40 -0.43 9.76
N LEU A 97 -10.49 0.45 10.18
CA LEU A 97 -10.14 0.68 11.59
C LEU A 97 -10.82 1.97 12.06
N ARG A 98 -11.93 1.82 12.78
CA ARG A 98 -12.72 2.94 13.33
C ARG A 98 -12.08 3.51 14.61
N LEU A 99 -10.93 4.16 14.45
CA LEU A 99 -10.16 4.72 15.55
C LEU A 99 -10.77 6.00 16.14
N SER A 100 -11.63 6.68 15.39
CA SER A 100 -12.33 7.88 15.85
C SER A 100 -13.34 7.61 16.97
N ASN A 101 -13.76 6.34 17.13
CA ASN A 101 -14.83 5.92 18.04
C ASN A 101 -16.17 6.65 17.81
N LYS A 102 -16.40 7.17 16.59
CA LYS A 102 -17.65 7.85 16.22
C LYS A 102 -18.54 6.94 15.40
N SER A 103 -19.85 7.21 15.42
CA SER A 103 -20.82 6.47 14.61
C SER A 103 -20.69 6.79 13.12
N VAL A 104 -20.30 8.02 12.80
CA VAL A 104 -20.02 8.52 11.45
C VAL A 104 -18.53 8.48 11.21
N ASN A 105 -18.14 8.05 10.01
CA ASN A 105 -16.77 8.11 9.49
C ASN A 105 -16.16 9.48 9.81
N SER A 106 -15.04 9.50 10.52
CA SER A 106 -14.44 10.74 11.02
C SER A 106 -12.91 10.76 10.92
N LEU A 107 -12.35 11.97 10.90
CA LEU A 107 -10.91 12.20 10.86
C LEU A 107 -10.15 11.25 11.80
N GLY A 108 -9.15 10.55 11.25
CA GLY A 108 -8.30 9.63 11.98
C GLY A 108 -8.71 8.15 11.90
N ASP A 109 -9.87 7.81 11.32
CA ASP A 109 -10.15 6.44 10.91
C ASP A 109 -9.14 6.01 9.83
N LEU A 110 -8.66 4.76 9.92
CA LEU A 110 -7.61 4.23 9.05
C LEU A 110 -8.14 3.07 8.23
N VAL A 111 -7.67 2.98 6.98
CA VAL A 111 -8.07 1.94 6.05
C VAL A 111 -6.84 1.35 5.37
N PRO A 112 -6.12 0.41 6.02
CA PRO A 112 -5.16 -0.43 5.32
C PRO A 112 -5.84 -1.26 4.23
N PHE A 113 -5.20 -1.38 3.07
CA PHE A 113 -5.74 -2.13 1.94
C PHE A 113 -4.66 -2.77 1.07
N SER A 114 -5.07 -3.80 0.35
CA SER A 114 -4.32 -4.38 -0.77
C SER A 114 -5.28 -5.01 -1.77
N ASN A 115 -5.21 -4.60 -3.04
CA ASN A 115 -6.04 -5.12 -4.13
C ASN A 115 -5.16 -5.68 -5.26
N LYS A 116 -5.76 -6.45 -6.17
CA LYS A 116 -5.04 -7.02 -7.32
C LYS A 116 -4.87 -5.96 -8.40
N LEU A 117 -3.75 -6.03 -9.11
CA LEU A 117 -3.41 -5.10 -10.18
C LEU A 117 -3.26 -5.84 -11.52
N TYR A 118 -3.84 -5.26 -12.57
CA TYR A 118 -3.85 -5.79 -13.94
C TYR A 118 -3.41 -4.73 -14.95
N THR A 119 -2.92 -5.17 -16.11
CA THR A 119 -2.63 -4.28 -17.25
C THR A 119 -3.87 -3.54 -17.74
N GLY A 120 -3.67 -2.41 -18.42
CA GLY A 120 -4.77 -1.60 -18.97
C GLY A 120 -5.65 -2.34 -19.97
N ASP A 121 -5.11 -3.33 -20.68
CA ASP A 121 -5.85 -4.20 -21.60
C ASP A 121 -6.59 -5.37 -20.90
N LEU A 122 -6.46 -5.46 -19.57
CA LEU A 122 -7.04 -6.49 -18.70
C LEU A 122 -6.59 -7.93 -19.03
N GLN A 123 -5.50 -8.10 -19.81
CA GLN A 123 -5.02 -9.41 -20.24
C GLN A 123 -4.01 -10.05 -19.30
N LYS A 124 -3.31 -9.27 -18.45
CA LYS A 124 -2.28 -9.79 -17.55
C LYS A 124 -2.48 -9.37 -16.10
N ARG A 125 -2.28 -10.31 -15.17
CA ARG A 125 -2.10 -10.03 -13.74
C ARG A 125 -0.66 -9.56 -13.53
N ILE A 126 -0.50 -8.35 -13.00
CA ILE A 126 0.83 -7.72 -12.82
C ILE A 126 1.28 -7.67 -11.37
N GLY A 127 0.35 -7.46 -10.42
CA GLY A 127 0.72 -7.51 -9.02
C GLY A 127 -0.37 -7.04 -8.09
N ILE A 128 -0.04 -6.13 -7.18
CA ILE A 128 -0.95 -5.62 -6.15
C ILE A 128 -0.76 -4.13 -5.91
N THR A 129 -1.81 -3.48 -5.41
CA THR A 129 -1.66 -2.27 -4.58
C THR A 129 -1.45 -2.68 -3.13
N THR A 130 -0.71 -1.87 -2.36
CA THR A 130 -0.61 -2.03 -0.91
C THR A 130 -0.34 -0.69 -0.25
N GLY A 131 -1.09 -0.38 0.81
CA GLY A 131 -0.87 0.83 1.58
C GLY A 131 -2.02 1.15 2.50
N ILE A 132 -2.21 2.44 2.75
CA ILE A 132 -3.16 2.94 3.74
C ILE A 132 -3.87 4.19 3.25
N CYS A 133 -5.16 4.28 3.54
CA CYS A 133 -5.94 5.50 3.43
C CYS A 133 -6.24 6.03 4.84
N ILE A 134 -6.02 7.33 5.05
CA ILE A 134 -6.34 8.05 6.28
C ILE A 134 -7.57 8.89 6.00
N LEU A 135 -8.66 8.67 6.74
CA LEU A 135 -9.87 9.44 6.57
C LEU A 135 -9.64 10.89 6.98
N ILE A 136 -9.97 11.83 6.10
CA ILE A 136 -9.84 13.28 6.34
C ILE A 136 -11.19 13.87 6.73
N GLU A 137 -12.22 13.62 5.93
CA GLU A 137 -13.55 14.18 6.15
C GLU A 137 -14.63 13.27 5.53
N HIS A 138 -15.75 13.13 6.25
CA HIS A 138 -16.98 12.59 5.69
C HIS A 138 -17.80 13.73 5.08
N LYS A 139 -18.28 13.53 3.84
CA LYS A 139 -19.10 14.48 3.09
C LYS A 139 -20.50 13.93 2.92
N ALA A 140 -21.40 14.32 3.82
CA ALA A 140 -22.78 13.89 3.81
C ALA A 140 -23.50 14.25 2.50
N GLU A 141 -23.22 15.45 1.97
CA GLU A 141 -23.78 15.97 0.73
C GLU A 141 -23.34 15.18 -0.52
N LYS A 142 -22.15 14.58 -0.48
CA LYS A 142 -21.62 13.72 -1.55
C LYS A 142 -21.84 12.23 -1.30
N LYS A 143 -22.43 11.87 -0.15
CA LYS A 143 -22.60 10.48 0.32
C LYS A 143 -21.30 9.67 0.26
N GLY A 144 -20.20 10.29 0.67
CA GLY A 144 -18.90 9.66 0.60
C GLY A 144 -17.87 10.34 1.48
N ASP A 145 -16.63 9.90 1.32
CA ASP A 145 -15.52 10.25 2.17
C ASP A 145 -14.36 10.77 1.33
N ARG A 146 -13.56 11.65 1.92
CA ARG A 146 -12.25 12.04 1.41
C ARG A 146 -11.17 11.43 2.28
N TYR A 147 -10.23 10.76 1.64
CA TYR A 147 -9.04 10.20 2.27
C TYR A 147 -7.78 10.88 1.74
N GLU A 148 -6.74 10.87 2.56
CA GLU A 148 -5.34 10.97 2.13
C GLU A 148 -4.80 9.55 1.99
N ALA A 149 -4.32 9.18 0.82
CA ALA A 149 -3.85 7.84 0.52
C ALA A 149 -2.34 7.83 0.31
N ILE A 150 -1.67 6.83 0.90
CA ILE A 150 -0.24 6.57 0.74
C ILE A 150 -0.08 5.07 0.46
N TYR A 151 0.34 4.73 -0.75
CA TYR A 151 0.39 3.34 -1.18
C TYR A 151 1.33 3.14 -2.38
N SER A 152 1.62 1.87 -2.64
CA SER A 152 2.48 1.45 -3.74
C SER A 152 1.75 0.50 -4.69
N PHE A 153 2.16 0.53 -5.96
CA PHE A 153 1.78 -0.39 -7.02
C PHE A 153 2.96 -1.31 -7.31
N HIS A 154 2.80 -2.61 -7.08
CA HIS A 154 3.85 -3.60 -7.30
C HIS A 154 3.66 -4.28 -8.66
N PHE A 155 4.72 -4.31 -9.46
CA PHE A 155 4.75 -4.83 -10.84
C PHE A 155 5.69 -6.03 -10.95
N GLY A 156 5.71 -6.91 -9.94
CA GLY A 156 6.58 -8.08 -9.92
C GLY A 156 8.06 -7.71 -10.08
N ASP A 157 8.76 -8.41 -10.96
CA ASP A 157 10.19 -8.22 -11.19
C ASP A 157 10.55 -6.83 -11.77
N TYR A 158 9.57 -6.08 -12.28
CA TYR A 158 9.80 -4.71 -12.76
C TYR A 158 10.05 -3.70 -11.63
N GLY A 159 9.61 -3.99 -10.40
CA GLY A 159 9.69 -3.09 -9.26
C GLY A 159 8.34 -2.53 -8.85
N HIS A 160 8.34 -1.30 -8.33
CA HIS A 160 7.11 -0.66 -7.84
C HIS A 160 7.08 0.84 -8.11
N LEU A 161 5.88 1.41 -8.10
CA LEU A 161 5.61 2.85 -8.05
C LEU A 161 5.00 3.20 -6.70
N ALA A 162 5.46 4.27 -6.07
CA ALA A 162 4.87 4.82 -4.85
C ALA A 162 4.06 6.08 -5.18
N VAL A 163 2.90 6.23 -4.54
CA VAL A 163 2.03 7.39 -4.72
C VAL A 163 1.55 7.95 -3.39
N GLN A 164 1.22 9.24 -3.42
CA GLN A 164 0.58 9.93 -2.31
C GLN A 164 -0.41 10.97 -2.82
N GLY A 165 -1.58 11.07 -2.20
CA GLY A 165 -2.53 12.15 -2.47
C GLY A 165 -3.98 11.82 -2.16
N PRO A 166 -4.93 12.61 -2.69
CA PRO A 166 -6.34 12.48 -2.35
C PRO A 166 -6.97 11.22 -2.97
N TYR A 167 -7.80 10.54 -2.20
CA TYR A 167 -8.71 9.48 -2.65
C TYR A 167 -10.14 9.83 -2.26
N LEU A 168 -11.05 9.88 -3.23
CA LEU A 168 -12.45 10.26 -3.03
C LEU A 168 -13.36 9.08 -3.34
N THR A 169 -14.30 8.77 -2.46
CA THR A 169 -15.23 7.65 -2.67
C THR A 169 -16.47 8.01 -3.48
N TYR A 170 -16.62 9.29 -3.81
CA TYR A 170 -17.72 9.83 -4.60
C TYR A 170 -17.24 10.13 -6.04
N PRO A 171 -18.14 10.33 -7.02
CA PRO A 171 -17.82 10.32 -8.47
C PRO A 171 -17.01 11.55 -8.95
N GLU A 172 -15.77 11.68 -8.47
CA GLU A 172 -14.81 12.72 -8.85
C GLU A 172 -13.43 12.09 -9.02
N ASP A 173 -12.83 12.32 -10.19
CA ASP A 173 -11.46 11.88 -10.47
C ASP A 173 -10.49 12.67 -9.58
N THR A 174 -9.40 12.00 -9.19
CA THR A 174 -8.32 12.60 -8.42
C THR A 174 -6.99 12.42 -9.12
N TYR A 175 -6.02 13.25 -8.73
CA TYR A 175 -4.64 13.10 -9.14
C TYR A 175 -3.78 12.93 -7.90
N LEU A 176 -3.01 11.84 -7.85
CA LEU A 176 -2.03 11.56 -6.81
C LEU A 176 -0.64 11.82 -7.36
N ALA A 177 0.26 12.28 -6.50
CA ALA A 177 1.67 12.44 -6.86
C ALA A 177 2.33 11.08 -6.97
N VAL A 178 3.12 10.86 -8.02
CA VAL A 178 4.07 9.74 -8.08
C VAL A 178 5.31 10.18 -7.34
N THR A 179 5.57 9.57 -6.18
CA THR A 179 6.62 10.00 -5.24
C THR A 179 7.95 9.29 -5.48
N GLY A 180 7.95 8.22 -6.27
CA GLY A 180 9.15 7.50 -6.68
C GLY A 180 8.83 6.08 -7.12
N GLY A 181 9.88 5.29 -7.31
CA GLY A 181 9.76 3.89 -7.70
C GLY A 181 11.10 3.16 -7.62
N SER A 182 11.06 1.85 -7.88
CA SER A 182 12.23 0.97 -7.92
C SER A 182 12.28 0.17 -9.23
N GLY A 183 13.40 -0.49 -9.48
CA GLY A 183 13.57 -1.32 -10.69
C GLY A 183 13.52 -0.45 -11.94
N ILE A 184 12.66 -0.80 -12.90
CA ILE A 184 12.51 0.01 -14.13
C ILE A 184 11.94 1.41 -13.85
N PHE A 185 11.34 1.61 -12.67
CA PHE A 185 10.75 2.87 -12.23
C PHE A 185 11.69 3.71 -11.35
N GLU A 186 12.97 3.34 -11.23
CA GLU A 186 13.93 4.13 -10.45
C GLU A 186 14.05 5.57 -10.99
N GLY A 187 13.93 6.55 -10.09
CA GLY A 187 14.03 7.97 -10.43
C GLY A 187 12.77 8.60 -11.05
N VAL A 188 11.68 7.82 -11.17
CA VAL A 188 10.42 8.27 -11.75
C VAL A 188 9.82 9.48 -11.02
N LYS A 189 9.21 10.38 -11.81
CA LYS A 189 8.41 11.50 -11.32
C LYS A 189 7.12 11.58 -12.12
N GLY A 190 6.11 12.24 -11.57
CA GLY A 190 4.88 12.55 -12.28
C GLY A 190 3.65 12.52 -11.40
N GLN A 191 2.53 12.17 -12.01
CA GLN A 191 1.25 12.05 -11.34
C GLN A 191 0.47 10.88 -11.92
N VAL A 192 -0.50 10.38 -11.16
CA VAL A 192 -1.43 9.36 -11.60
C VAL A 192 -2.84 9.89 -11.45
N LYS A 193 -3.62 9.79 -12.52
CA LYS A 193 -5.06 10.00 -12.48
C LYS A 193 -5.72 8.75 -11.92
N LEU A 194 -6.54 8.90 -10.89
CA LEU A 194 -7.39 7.87 -10.32
C LEU A 194 -8.83 8.11 -10.78
N HIS A 195 -9.40 7.11 -11.44
CA HIS A 195 -10.79 7.09 -11.88
C HIS A 195 -11.55 5.94 -11.19
N GLN A 196 -12.47 6.29 -10.30
CA GLN A 196 -13.29 5.31 -9.58
C GLN A 196 -14.43 4.81 -10.50
N ILE A 197 -14.38 3.54 -10.88
CA ILE A 197 -15.41 2.94 -11.75
C ILE A 197 -16.58 2.42 -10.92
N VAL A 198 -16.28 1.52 -9.97
CA VAL A 198 -17.27 0.94 -9.06
C VAL A 198 -16.67 0.98 -7.67
N PHE A 199 -17.16 1.87 -6.80
CA PHE A 199 -16.67 1.94 -5.42
C PHE A 199 -17.14 0.72 -4.60
N PRO A 200 -16.26 0.08 -3.80
CA PRO A 200 -14.79 0.21 -3.70
C PRO A 200 -14.03 -0.84 -4.54
N PHE A 201 -14.66 -1.46 -5.54
CA PHE A 201 -14.19 -2.69 -6.18
C PHE A 201 -13.35 -2.52 -7.45
N LYS A 202 -13.57 -1.46 -8.23
CA LYS A 202 -12.94 -1.27 -9.54
C LYS A 202 -12.44 0.16 -9.68
N ILE A 203 -11.13 0.31 -9.87
CA ILE A 203 -10.46 1.60 -10.07
C ILE A 203 -9.57 1.48 -11.32
N PHE A 204 -9.58 2.53 -12.14
CA PHE A 204 -8.71 2.65 -13.29
C PHE A 204 -7.72 3.79 -13.07
N TYR A 205 -6.45 3.55 -13.42
CA TYR A 205 -5.39 4.52 -13.27
C TYR A 205 -4.75 4.84 -14.61
N THR A 206 -4.47 6.12 -14.82
CA THR A 206 -3.58 6.59 -15.90
C THR A 206 -2.38 7.28 -15.28
N PHE A 207 -1.22 6.63 -15.37
CA PHE A 207 0.06 7.18 -14.94
C PHE A 207 0.64 8.07 -16.03
N TYR A 208 1.18 9.21 -15.63
CA TYR A 208 1.93 10.12 -16.48
C TYR A 208 3.37 10.19 -15.96
N LEU A 209 4.21 9.28 -16.43
CA LEU A 209 5.55 9.02 -15.90
C LEU A 209 6.63 9.79 -16.67
N ARG A 210 7.60 10.35 -15.96
CA ARG A 210 8.77 11.05 -16.52
C ARG A 210 10.04 10.58 -15.82
N GLY A 211 11.19 10.82 -16.45
CA GLY A 211 12.50 10.53 -15.84
C GLY A 211 12.92 9.06 -15.85
N ILE A 212 12.22 8.21 -16.61
CA ILE A 212 12.53 6.79 -16.75
C ILE A 212 12.72 6.40 -18.23
N LYS A 213 13.37 5.27 -18.46
CA LYS A 213 13.52 4.68 -19.81
C LYS A 213 12.17 4.24 -20.36
N ASP A 214 12.11 3.95 -21.66
CA ASP A 214 10.89 3.46 -22.30
C ASP A 214 10.35 2.20 -21.58
N LEU A 215 9.04 2.22 -21.30
CA LEU A 215 8.35 1.13 -20.61
C LEU A 215 8.30 -0.15 -21.48
N PRO A 216 8.34 -1.34 -20.86
CA PRO A 216 8.14 -2.62 -21.57
C PRO A 216 6.81 -2.65 -22.31
N GLN A 217 6.82 -3.16 -23.55
CA GLN A 217 5.62 -3.21 -24.41
C GLN A 217 4.44 -3.97 -23.78
N GLU A 218 4.71 -4.97 -22.93
CA GLU A 218 3.63 -5.70 -22.25
C GLU A 218 2.85 -4.87 -21.22
N LEU A 219 3.36 -3.70 -20.80
CA LEU A 219 2.63 -2.75 -19.95
C LEU A 219 1.90 -1.66 -20.75
N LEU A 220 2.09 -1.63 -22.08
CA LEU A 220 1.61 -0.57 -22.97
C LEU A 220 0.50 -1.04 -23.92
N GLY A 221 -0.15 -2.17 -23.62
CA GLY A 221 -1.31 -2.65 -24.36
C GLY A 221 -2.41 -1.59 -24.42
N LYS A 222 -3.13 -1.53 -25.56
CA LYS A 222 -4.26 -0.61 -25.71
C LYS A 222 -5.30 -0.91 -24.62
N HIS A 223 -5.56 0.07 -23.76
CA HIS A 223 -6.44 -0.14 -22.63
C HIS A 223 -7.89 -0.38 -23.06
N VAL A 224 -8.60 -1.14 -22.23
CA VAL A 224 -10.06 -1.27 -22.30
C VAL A 224 -10.68 -0.05 -21.65
N GLU A 225 -11.71 0.54 -22.28
CA GLU A 225 -12.42 1.70 -21.73
C GLU A 225 -13.05 1.38 -20.36
N PRO A 226 -12.86 2.25 -19.35
CA PRO A 226 -13.36 2.01 -18.01
C PRO A 226 -14.89 2.01 -17.98
N SER A 227 -15.47 0.92 -17.51
CA SER A 227 -16.92 0.79 -17.31
C SER A 227 -17.25 -0.23 -16.21
N PRO A 228 -18.44 -0.19 -15.60
CA PRO A 228 -18.81 -1.16 -14.55
C PRO A 228 -18.72 -2.64 -15.00
N ALA A 229 -18.83 -2.90 -16.29
CA ALA A 229 -18.83 -4.23 -16.89
C ALA A 229 -17.41 -4.82 -17.12
N VAL A 230 -16.34 -4.02 -17.00
CA VAL A 230 -14.98 -4.51 -17.25
C VAL A 230 -14.58 -5.58 -16.23
N GLU A 231 -13.92 -6.63 -16.71
CA GLU A 231 -13.40 -7.72 -15.91
C GLU A 231 -12.02 -8.12 -16.45
N ALA A 232 -11.11 -8.51 -15.56
CA ALA A 232 -9.87 -9.14 -15.98
C ALA A 232 -10.14 -10.42 -16.78
N SER A 233 -9.29 -10.73 -17.75
CA SER A 233 -9.44 -11.92 -18.59
C SER A 233 -9.48 -13.19 -17.73
N PRO A 234 -10.21 -14.25 -18.15
CA PRO A 234 -10.25 -15.51 -17.41
C PRO A 234 -8.85 -16.08 -17.17
N ALA A 235 -7.96 -16.01 -18.17
CA ALA A 235 -6.57 -16.46 -18.06
C ALA A 235 -5.78 -15.67 -17.00
N ALA A 236 -5.95 -14.33 -16.95
CA ALA A 236 -5.28 -13.49 -15.94
C ALA A 236 -5.80 -13.78 -14.53
N LYS A 237 -7.11 -13.99 -14.37
CA LYS A 237 -7.70 -14.39 -13.08
C LYS A 237 -7.26 -15.78 -12.63
N ALA A 238 -7.11 -16.71 -13.58
CA ALA A 238 -6.63 -18.06 -13.35
C ALA A 238 -5.10 -18.15 -13.20
N LEU A 239 -4.38 -17.02 -13.31
CA LEU A 239 -2.92 -16.94 -13.20
C LEU A 239 -2.20 -17.85 -14.20
N GLU A 240 -2.75 -17.97 -15.41
CA GLU A 240 -2.12 -18.77 -16.46
C GLU A 240 -0.76 -18.18 -16.83
N PRO A 241 0.26 -19.00 -17.13
CA PRO A 241 1.65 -18.52 -17.32
C PRO A 241 1.82 -17.40 -18.35
N HIS A 242 0.98 -17.37 -19.39
CA HIS A 242 1.03 -16.35 -20.43
C HIS A 242 0.28 -15.05 -20.05
N ALA A 243 -0.61 -15.12 -19.05
CA ALA A 243 -1.48 -14.04 -18.58
C ALA A 243 -1.02 -13.47 -17.22
N VAL A 244 0.24 -13.69 -16.88
CA VAL A 244 0.96 -13.05 -15.78
C VAL A 244 2.26 -12.45 -16.31
N ILE A 245 2.85 -11.53 -15.55
CA ILE A 245 4.23 -11.08 -15.79
C ILE A 245 5.22 -11.91 -14.95
N ALA A 246 6.51 -11.77 -15.27
CA ALA A 246 7.57 -12.37 -14.47
C ALA A 246 7.53 -11.86 -13.02
N GLY A 247 7.57 -12.80 -12.07
CA GLY A 247 7.60 -12.50 -10.64
C GLY A 247 6.41 -11.69 -10.12
N PHE A 248 5.24 -11.76 -10.77
CA PHE A 248 4.06 -10.96 -10.38
C PHE A 248 3.82 -11.02 -8.87
N THR A 249 3.52 -9.87 -8.26
CA THR A 249 3.35 -9.78 -6.81
C THR A 249 1.99 -10.33 -6.38
N TYR A 250 1.97 -11.30 -5.46
CA TYR A 250 0.74 -12.00 -5.09
C TYR A 250 -0.16 -11.23 -4.13
#